data_AF-A0A820E1W1-F1
#
_entry.id   AF-A0A820E1W1-F1
#
_cell.length_a   1.000
_cell.length_b   1.000
_cell.length_c   1.000
_cell.angle_alpha   90.00
_cell.angle_beta   90.00
_cell.angle_gamma   90.00
#
_symmetry.space_group_name_H-M   'P 1'
#
loop_
_entity.id
_entity.type
_entity.pdbx_description
1 polymer ?
#
loop_
_entity_poly.entity_id
_entity_poly.type
_entity_poly.pdbx_seq_one_letter_code
_entity_poly.pdbx_strand_id
1 'polypeptide(L)'
;LLPHRAKSRDGRRHVNTVPVRLRRAQNDDHRKHEDGHFATATIRYMKDLASIFGNDCVFYLSQDDKCKVPLGLPAAKIQAPMLMHLDYRIRLPDHDWTVAPRHQLTPSVYAACLLSEEGDLGYSGPTYVAIRSAKHEFSSAESHALDFDRLVCLKEFEQVARDETGQVKPILIITVDGGPDENPRFPKTLVASIRKFKKYNLDALFILTHAPGQSAYNIVERRMAPLSHDLAGLILPHDHFGSHLNESGGTMNVDLEKLNFRKAGQILAER
;
A
#
# COMPACT_ATOMS: atom_id res chain seq x y z
N LEU A 1 19.80 10.69 27.02
CA LEU A 1 19.93 11.27 28.38
C LEU A 1 18.62 11.03 29.13
N LEU A 2 18.59 10.18 30.16
CA LEU A 2 17.37 9.94 30.96
C LEU A 2 17.31 10.90 32.16
N PRO A 3 16.13 11.45 32.51
CA PRO A 3 15.99 12.40 33.61
C PRO A 3 16.17 11.76 34.99
N HIS A 4 16.66 12.56 35.92
CA HIS A 4 17.28 12.17 37.19
C HIS A 4 16.38 11.40 38.19
N ARG A 5 15.06 11.29 37.97
CA ARG A 5 14.11 10.65 38.91
C ARG A 5 12.95 9.89 38.24
N ALA A 6 13.25 9.02 37.26
CA ALA A 6 12.24 8.20 36.57
C ALA A 6 11.45 7.19 37.44
N LYS A 7 11.82 7.03 38.72
CA LYS A 7 11.21 6.03 39.62
C LYS A 7 10.24 6.60 40.67
N SER A 8 9.98 7.91 40.70
CA SER A 8 9.03 8.48 41.66
C SER A 8 7.58 8.13 41.30
N ARG A 9 6.70 8.01 42.31
CA ARG A 9 5.27 7.72 42.13
C ARG A 9 4.55 8.79 41.32
N ASP A 10 4.97 10.04 41.42
CA ASP A 10 4.43 11.16 40.63
C ASP A 10 4.92 11.16 39.18
N GLY A 11 6.15 10.69 38.91
CA GLY A 11 6.67 10.54 37.56
C GLY A 11 5.94 9.51 36.70
N ARG A 12 5.18 8.58 37.31
CA ARG A 12 4.32 7.62 36.61
C ARG A 12 2.96 8.18 36.23
N ARG A 13 2.55 9.35 36.75
CA ARG A 13 1.19 9.87 36.54
C ARG A 13 1.05 10.78 35.31
N HIS A 14 2.13 11.34 34.76
CA HIS A 14 2.05 12.40 33.75
C HIS A 14 2.90 12.18 32.50
N VAL A 15 2.98 10.94 32.01
CA VAL A 15 3.43 10.69 30.63
C VAL A 15 2.64 9.51 30.06
N ASN A 16 1.43 9.77 29.57
CA ASN A 16 0.84 8.89 28.53
C ASN A 16 1.53 9.25 27.21
N THR A 17 2.78 8.83 27.05
CA THR A 17 3.34 8.66 25.71
C THR A 17 2.74 7.38 25.18
N VAL A 18 1.81 7.50 24.23
CA VAL A 18 1.40 6.34 23.43
C VAL A 18 2.63 5.96 22.62
N PRO A 19 3.32 4.85 22.96
CA PRO A 19 4.42 4.41 22.13
C PRO A 19 3.76 3.74 20.93
N VAL A 20 3.65 4.44 19.81
CA VAL A 20 3.36 3.80 18.53
C VAL A 20 4.60 2.97 18.17
N ARG A 21 4.69 1.77 18.76
CA ARG A 21 5.61 0.75 18.29
C ARG A 21 5.07 0.30 16.95
N LEU A 22 5.78 0.60 15.87
CA LEU A 22 5.64 -0.12 14.61
C LEU A 22 5.81 -1.62 14.93
N ARG A 23 4.70 -2.35 14.98
CA ARG A 23 4.71 -3.78 15.32
C ARG A 23 5.31 -4.53 14.13
N ARG A 24 6.20 -5.47 14.45
CA ARG A 24 6.78 -6.42 13.48
C ARG A 24 5.64 -7.27 12.94
N ALA A 25 5.55 -7.44 11.62
CA ALA A 25 4.68 -8.44 11.01
C ALA A 25 4.96 -9.80 11.70
N GLN A 26 3.91 -10.51 12.11
CA GLN A 26 4.07 -11.88 12.59
C GLN A 26 4.44 -12.75 11.38
N ASN A 27 5.47 -13.59 11.57
CA ASN A 27 5.95 -14.54 10.56
C ASN A 27 4.94 -15.69 10.46
N ASP A 28 3.78 -15.45 9.85
CA ASP A 28 2.78 -16.49 9.65
C ASP A 28 3.01 -17.14 8.28
N ASP A 29 3.62 -18.32 8.33
CA ASP A 29 3.75 -19.34 7.27
C ASP A 29 4.16 -18.84 5.87
N HIS A 30 5.42 -18.43 5.72
CA HIS A 30 5.97 -18.09 4.40
C HIS A 30 6.17 -19.37 3.57
N ARG A 31 5.42 -19.49 2.47
CA ARG A 31 5.66 -20.55 1.48
C ARG A 31 7.08 -20.40 0.94
N LYS A 32 7.91 -21.41 1.16
CA LYS A 32 9.24 -21.48 0.53
C LYS A 32 9.06 -21.75 -0.95
N HIS A 33 9.71 -20.95 -1.78
CA HIS A 33 9.83 -21.18 -3.21
C HIS A 33 11.26 -21.61 -3.52
N GLU A 34 11.43 -22.57 -4.44
CA GLU A 34 12.75 -23.05 -4.86
C GLU A 34 13.65 -21.89 -5.34
N ASP A 35 13.10 -21.00 -6.16
CA ASP A 35 13.78 -19.80 -6.66
C ASP A 35 13.86 -18.63 -5.67
N GLY A 36 13.40 -18.79 -4.43
CA GLY A 36 13.39 -17.70 -3.45
C GLY A 36 14.79 -17.12 -3.19
N HIS A 37 15.82 -17.96 -3.27
CA HIS A 37 17.20 -17.54 -3.12
C HIS A 37 17.70 -16.66 -4.28
N PHE A 38 17.30 -16.95 -5.53
CA PHE A 38 17.62 -16.11 -6.68
C PHE A 38 16.93 -14.74 -6.58
N ALA A 39 15.63 -14.71 -6.31
CA ALA A 39 14.88 -13.46 -6.15
C ALA A 39 15.47 -12.60 -5.02
N THR A 40 15.80 -13.23 -3.89
CA THR A 40 16.44 -12.54 -2.76
C THR A 40 17.82 -11.98 -3.13
N ALA A 41 18.64 -12.74 -3.86
CA ALA A 41 19.95 -12.29 -4.32
C ALA A 41 19.84 -11.08 -5.27
N THR A 42 18.93 -11.14 -6.24
CA THR A 42 18.67 -10.02 -7.16
C THR A 42 18.28 -8.75 -6.40
N ILE A 43 17.37 -8.86 -5.42
CA ILE A 43 16.94 -7.70 -4.64
C ILE A 43 18.07 -7.15 -3.77
N ARG A 44 18.95 -8.01 -3.23
CA ARG A 44 20.16 -7.56 -2.51
C ARG A 44 21.09 -6.79 -3.43
N TYR A 45 21.41 -7.31 -4.62
CA TYR A 45 22.26 -6.59 -5.58
C TYR A 45 21.66 -5.25 -6.00
N MET A 46 20.35 -5.15 -6.10
CA MET A 46 19.68 -3.88 -6.43
C MET A 46 19.71 -2.88 -5.28
N LYS A 47 19.70 -3.35 -4.02
CA LYS A 47 19.95 -2.51 -2.85
C LYS A 47 21.39 -2.03 -2.80
N ASP A 48 22.35 -2.91 -3.11
CA ASP A 48 23.77 -2.53 -3.20
C ASP A 48 23.99 -1.49 -4.31
N LEU A 49 23.36 -1.67 -5.47
CA LEU A 49 23.35 -0.67 -6.56
C LEU A 49 22.77 0.65 -6.07
N ALA A 50 21.63 0.62 -5.39
CA ALA A 50 21.05 1.83 -4.81
C ALA A 50 22.03 2.53 -3.85
N SER A 51 22.69 1.77 -2.98
CA SER A 51 23.69 2.29 -2.05
C SER A 51 24.90 2.91 -2.74
N ILE A 52 25.34 2.37 -3.89
CA ILE A 52 26.49 2.90 -4.64
C ILE A 52 26.18 4.29 -5.23
N PHE A 53 24.98 4.45 -5.79
CA PHE A 53 24.59 5.71 -6.45
C PHE A 53 23.96 6.73 -5.49
N GLY A 54 23.48 6.29 -4.34
CA GLY A 54 22.93 7.16 -3.30
C GLY A 54 21.56 7.74 -3.62
N ASN A 55 20.99 8.43 -2.63
CA ASN A 55 19.65 9.01 -2.73
C ASN A 55 19.55 10.12 -3.79
N ASP A 56 20.65 10.76 -4.19
CA ASP A 56 20.60 11.88 -5.16
C ASP A 56 20.30 11.38 -6.58
N CYS A 57 20.79 10.19 -6.93
CA CYS A 57 20.63 9.61 -8.27
C CYS A 57 19.54 8.52 -8.33
N VAL A 58 19.16 7.94 -7.20
CA VAL A 58 18.27 6.77 -7.15
C VAL A 58 16.92 7.15 -6.58
N PHE A 59 15.86 6.82 -7.32
CA PHE A 59 14.50 6.78 -6.80
C PHE A 59 14.07 5.31 -6.62
N TYR A 60 13.99 4.88 -5.37
CA TYR A 60 13.52 3.54 -5.01
C TYR A 60 12.05 3.58 -4.61
N LEU A 61 11.21 2.83 -5.32
CA LEU A 61 9.78 2.74 -5.09
C LEU A 61 9.40 1.28 -4.81
N SER A 62 8.58 1.07 -3.79
CA SER A 62 7.94 -0.21 -3.53
C SER A 62 6.44 -0.03 -3.69
N GLN A 63 5.80 -0.83 -4.54
CA GLN A 63 4.37 -0.73 -4.82
C GLN A 63 3.68 -2.09 -4.68
N ASP A 64 2.42 -2.04 -4.28
CA ASP A 64 1.53 -3.20 -4.18
C ASP A 64 0.07 -2.75 -4.02
N ASP A 65 -0.87 -3.61 -4.37
CA ASP A 65 -2.29 -3.43 -4.11
C ASP A 65 -2.71 -4.07 -2.79
N LYS A 66 -3.50 -3.34 -2.00
CA LYS A 66 -3.99 -3.85 -0.73
C LYS A 66 -5.32 -4.59 -0.83
N CYS A 67 -5.67 -5.26 0.27
CA CYS A 67 -6.95 -5.92 0.45
C CYS A 67 -8.11 -4.99 0.10
N LYS A 68 -9.10 -5.55 -0.59
CA LYS A 68 -10.26 -4.80 -1.03
C LYS A 68 -11.17 -4.48 0.16
N VAL A 69 -11.62 -3.24 0.25
CA VAL A 69 -12.52 -2.74 1.29
C VAL A 69 -13.94 -2.75 0.73
N PRO A 70 -14.83 -3.63 1.21
CA PRO A 70 -16.19 -3.70 0.70
C PRO A 70 -17.02 -2.47 1.07
N LEU A 71 -17.90 -2.09 0.14
CA LEU A 71 -19.02 -1.19 0.39
C LEU A 71 -20.27 -2.03 0.70
N GLY A 72 -20.97 -1.68 1.76
CA GLY A 72 -22.20 -2.36 2.14
C GLY A 72 -22.92 -1.71 3.30
N LEU A 73 -23.77 -2.49 3.96
CA LEU A 73 -24.42 -2.04 5.18
C LEU A 73 -23.40 -2.21 6.33
N PRO A 74 -22.93 -1.12 6.95
CA PRO A 74 -22.00 -1.23 8.06
C PRO A 74 -22.69 -2.01 9.19
N ALA A 75 -22.18 -3.19 9.52
CA ALA A 75 -22.67 -3.93 10.67
C ALA A 75 -22.39 -3.08 11.92
N ALA A 76 -23.44 -2.60 12.58
CA ALA A 76 -23.32 -1.93 13.86
C ALA A 76 -22.68 -2.91 14.85
N LYS A 77 -21.45 -2.61 15.27
CA LYS A 77 -20.54 -3.33 16.19
C LYS A 77 -19.45 -4.16 15.49
N ILE A 78 -18.42 -3.48 15.02
CA ILE A 78 -17.06 -3.99 15.16
C ILE A 78 -16.29 -2.95 15.97
N GLN A 79 -16.35 -3.10 17.30
CA GLN A 79 -15.32 -2.52 18.15
C GLN A 79 -13.98 -3.07 17.65
N ALA A 80 -13.04 -2.17 17.35
CA ALA A 80 -11.64 -2.54 17.20
C ALA A 80 -11.24 -3.50 18.34
N PRO A 81 -10.38 -4.50 18.10
CA PRO A 81 -10.12 -5.56 19.06
C PRO A 81 -9.46 -4.99 20.31
N MET A 82 -10.27 -4.66 21.33
CA MET A 82 -9.79 -4.55 22.69
C MET A 82 -9.51 -5.96 23.21
N LEU A 83 -8.31 -6.43 22.91
CA LEU A 83 -7.42 -7.14 23.82
C LEU A 83 -8.13 -8.00 24.89
N MET A 84 -8.75 -9.11 24.49
CA MET A 84 -8.96 -10.24 25.40
C MET A 84 -9.02 -11.54 24.59
N HIS A 85 -8.15 -12.46 24.99
CA HIS A 85 -8.03 -13.83 24.54
C HIS A 85 -9.42 -14.50 24.62
N LEU A 86 -10.06 -14.70 23.48
CA LEU A 86 -11.33 -15.40 23.40
C LEU A 86 -11.33 -16.16 22.08
N ASP A 87 -11.11 -17.46 22.17
CA ASP A 87 -11.39 -18.44 21.13
C ASP A 87 -12.90 -18.45 20.86
N TYR A 88 -13.41 -17.42 20.21
CA TYR A 88 -14.74 -17.49 19.60
C TYR A 88 -14.55 -18.11 18.22
N ARG A 89 -14.96 -19.38 18.10
CA ARG A 89 -15.45 -19.91 16.83
C ARG A 89 -16.66 -19.06 16.43
N ILE A 90 -16.42 -18.03 15.65
CA ILE A 90 -17.47 -17.20 15.07
C ILE A 90 -18.22 -18.08 14.06
N ARG A 91 -19.46 -18.48 14.38
CA ARG A 91 -20.44 -18.86 13.37
C ARG A 91 -21.20 -17.59 13.00
N LEU A 92 -20.84 -17.00 11.86
CA LEU A 92 -21.63 -15.95 11.24
C LEU A 92 -22.91 -16.58 10.68
N PRO A 93 -24.09 -15.95 10.83
CA PRO A 93 -25.28 -16.31 10.07
C PRO A 93 -25.04 -16.02 8.59
N ASP A 94 -25.59 -16.84 7.72
CA ASP A 94 -25.32 -16.80 6.28
C ASP A 94 -25.96 -15.59 5.56
N HIS A 95 -25.13 -14.93 4.73
CA HIS A 95 -25.42 -14.15 3.51
C HIS A 95 -25.67 -12.62 3.59
N ASP A 96 -24.85 -11.88 2.81
CA ASP A 96 -25.03 -10.52 2.25
C ASP A 96 -24.79 -9.24 3.08
N TRP A 97 -23.63 -9.11 3.75
CA TRP A 97 -23.15 -7.78 4.16
C TRP A 97 -22.45 -6.99 3.03
N THR A 98 -21.91 -7.68 2.04
CA THR A 98 -21.28 -7.07 0.87
C THR A 98 -22.28 -6.97 -0.27
N VAL A 99 -22.55 -5.75 -0.73
CA VAL A 99 -23.65 -5.51 -1.66
C VAL A 99 -23.42 -6.10 -3.06
N ALA A 100 -22.15 -6.21 -3.47
CA ALA A 100 -21.74 -7.01 -4.62
C ALA A 100 -20.22 -7.26 -4.61
N PRO A 101 -19.70 -8.31 -5.28
CA PRO A 101 -18.26 -8.57 -5.40
C PRO A 101 -17.44 -7.43 -6.02
N ARG A 102 -18.09 -6.53 -6.78
CA ARG A 102 -17.46 -5.35 -7.41
C ARG A 102 -17.69 -4.05 -6.63
N HIS A 103 -18.50 -4.07 -5.57
CA HIS A 103 -18.73 -2.93 -4.69
C HIS A 103 -17.65 -2.86 -3.61
N GLN A 104 -16.42 -2.60 -4.05
CA GLN A 104 -15.26 -2.58 -3.18
C GLN A 104 -14.30 -1.47 -3.61
N LEU A 105 -13.56 -0.91 -2.65
CA LEU A 105 -12.43 -0.04 -2.88
C LEU A 105 -11.13 -0.85 -2.83
N THR A 106 -10.20 -0.58 -3.74
CA THR A 106 -8.85 -1.18 -3.74
C THR A 106 -7.83 -0.07 -3.50
N PRO A 107 -7.15 -0.04 -2.36
CA PRO A 107 -6.04 0.87 -2.13
C PRO A 107 -4.78 0.35 -2.83
N SER A 108 -4.29 1.06 -3.83
CA SER A 108 -2.95 0.84 -4.41
C SER A 108 -1.93 1.69 -3.65
N VAL A 109 -0.90 1.07 -3.10
CA VAL A 109 0.06 1.74 -2.20
C VAL A 109 1.41 1.86 -2.87
N TYR A 110 2.03 3.03 -2.76
CA TYR A 110 3.33 3.37 -3.33
C TYR A 110 4.21 3.98 -2.24
N ALA A 111 5.25 3.27 -1.84
CA ALA A 111 6.16 3.65 -0.78
C ALA A 111 7.54 4.00 -1.36
N ALA A 112 7.93 5.27 -1.28
CA ALA A 112 9.30 5.67 -1.59
C ALA A 112 10.22 5.21 -0.46
N CYS A 113 11.33 4.56 -0.81
CA CYS A 113 12.31 4.03 0.13
C CYS A 113 13.60 4.84 0.04
N LEU A 114 14.07 5.36 1.18
CA LEU A 114 15.31 6.13 1.27
C LEU A 114 16.44 5.27 1.84
N LEU A 115 17.64 5.49 1.33
CA LEU A 115 18.88 4.96 1.89
C LEU A 115 19.24 5.71 3.17
N SER A 116 19.73 4.99 4.18
CA SER A 116 20.33 5.58 5.38
C SER A 116 21.72 6.16 5.08
N GLU A 117 22.29 6.88 6.05
CA GLU A 117 23.69 7.34 5.99
C GLU A 117 24.69 6.17 5.87
N GLU A 118 24.29 4.97 6.32
CA GLU A 118 25.07 3.74 6.27
C GLU A 118 24.90 2.98 4.94
N GLY A 119 24.08 3.50 4.01
CA GLY A 119 23.80 2.87 2.70
C GLY A 119 22.70 1.81 2.73
N ASP A 120 22.08 1.56 3.88
CA ASP A 120 21.00 0.59 4.00
C ASP A 120 19.68 1.15 3.50
N LEU A 121 19.00 0.41 2.61
CA LEU A 121 17.67 0.78 2.16
C LEU A 121 16.66 0.64 3.30
N GLY A 122 16.19 1.78 3.77
CA GLY A 122 15.24 1.90 4.88
C GLY A 122 13.78 1.78 4.46
N TYR A 123 12.93 1.86 5.48
CA TYR A 123 11.48 2.01 5.32
C TYR A 123 11.06 3.47 5.47
N SER A 124 11.99 4.43 5.36
CA SER A 124 11.77 5.87 5.44
C SER A 124 11.44 6.46 4.06
N GLY A 125 10.63 7.52 4.04
CA GLY A 125 10.15 8.19 2.83
C GLY A 125 8.63 8.33 2.79
N PRO A 126 8.09 9.16 1.89
CA PRO A 126 6.65 9.36 1.73
C PRO A 126 5.96 8.10 1.21
N THR A 127 4.67 7.98 1.52
CA THR A 127 3.77 6.94 0.99
C THR A 127 2.60 7.62 0.31
N TYR A 128 2.30 7.20 -0.91
CA TYR A 128 1.11 7.60 -1.67
C TYR A 128 0.15 6.41 -1.73
N VAL A 129 -1.14 6.67 -1.51
CA VAL A 129 -2.19 5.65 -1.61
C VAL A 129 -3.24 6.14 -2.60
N ALA A 130 -3.40 5.41 -3.70
CA ALA A 130 -4.47 5.62 -4.66
C ALA A 130 -5.65 4.72 -4.31
N ILE A 131 -6.79 5.31 -3.92
CA ILE A 131 -8.00 4.55 -3.58
C ILE A 131 -8.86 4.42 -4.83
N ARG A 132 -9.00 3.19 -5.34
CA ARG A 132 -9.73 2.88 -6.58
C ARG A 132 -11.07 2.21 -6.32
N SER A 133 -12.04 2.43 -7.19
CA SER A 133 -13.26 1.62 -7.22
C SER A 133 -13.02 0.37 -8.06
N ALA A 134 -13.21 -0.82 -7.47
CA ALA A 134 -13.10 -2.11 -8.17
C ALA A 134 -14.11 -2.27 -9.33
N LYS A 135 -15.05 -1.34 -9.48
CA LYS A 135 -16.05 -1.31 -10.54
C LYS A 135 -15.75 -0.31 -11.65
N HIS A 136 -15.19 0.85 -11.29
CA HIS A 136 -15.00 1.96 -12.24
C HIS A 136 -13.56 2.12 -12.70
N GLU A 137 -12.59 1.66 -11.91
CA GLU A 137 -11.17 1.78 -12.22
C GLU A 137 -10.44 0.53 -11.72
N PHE A 138 -10.15 -0.39 -12.63
CA PHE A 138 -9.41 -1.60 -12.32
C PHE A 138 -7.93 -1.29 -12.11
N SER A 139 -7.32 -2.04 -11.19
CA SER A 139 -5.86 -2.08 -11.11
C SER A 139 -5.28 -2.74 -12.35
N SER A 140 -4.34 -2.06 -12.98
CA SER A 140 -3.75 -2.41 -14.27
C SER A 140 -2.39 -1.73 -14.42
N ALA A 141 -1.54 -2.26 -15.30
CA ALA A 141 -0.25 -1.64 -15.61
C ALA A 141 -0.35 -0.15 -16.02
N GLU A 142 -1.43 0.23 -16.72
CA GLU A 142 -1.67 1.62 -17.13
C GLU A 142 -2.09 2.49 -15.94
N SER A 143 -2.95 1.98 -15.05
CA SER A 143 -3.39 2.73 -13.88
C SER A 143 -2.23 2.97 -12.90
N HIS A 144 -1.33 2.00 -12.73
CA HIS A 144 -0.08 2.19 -11.98
C HIS A 144 0.88 3.20 -12.66
N ALA A 145 0.91 3.26 -13.99
CA ALA A 145 1.70 4.26 -14.71
C ALA A 145 1.15 5.68 -14.48
N LEU A 146 -0.17 5.86 -14.53
CA LEU A 146 -0.83 7.14 -14.22
C LEU A 146 -0.62 7.57 -12.76
N ASP A 147 -0.63 6.63 -11.82
CA ASP A 147 -0.35 6.92 -10.42
C ASP A 147 1.10 7.36 -10.23
N PHE A 148 2.04 6.69 -10.90
CA PHE A 148 3.44 7.12 -10.90
C PHE A 148 3.57 8.56 -11.42
N ASP A 149 2.86 8.90 -12.50
CA ASP A 149 2.87 10.25 -13.06
C ASP A 149 2.36 11.30 -12.08
N ARG A 150 1.33 10.98 -11.29
CA ARG A 150 0.82 11.85 -10.23
C ARG A 150 1.80 11.93 -9.07
N LEU A 151 2.32 10.78 -8.64
CA LEU A 151 3.22 10.63 -7.50
C LEU A 151 4.46 11.50 -7.65
N VAL A 152 5.13 11.48 -8.81
CA VAL A 152 6.33 12.30 -9.07
C VAL A 152 6.05 13.81 -9.17
N CYS A 153 4.77 14.21 -9.19
CA CYS A 153 4.34 15.61 -9.15
C CYS A 153 3.91 16.06 -7.74
N LEU A 154 3.85 15.15 -6.76
CA LEU A 154 3.51 15.49 -5.38
C LEU A 154 4.69 16.17 -4.67
N LYS A 155 4.39 17.20 -3.88
CA LYS A 155 5.42 17.95 -3.11
C LYS A 155 6.11 17.06 -2.10
N GLU A 156 5.36 16.14 -1.50
CA GLU A 156 5.84 15.15 -0.54
C GLU A 156 6.89 14.22 -1.16
N PHE A 157 6.83 14.03 -2.48
CA PHE A 157 7.75 13.18 -3.22
C PHE A 157 8.88 13.95 -3.92
N GLU A 158 8.87 15.28 -3.89
CA GLU A 158 9.83 16.11 -4.63
C GLU A 158 11.28 15.74 -4.31
N GLN A 159 11.64 15.70 -3.02
CA GLN A 159 13.01 15.37 -2.57
C GLN A 159 13.43 13.93 -2.87
N VAL A 160 12.47 12.99 -2.94
CA VAL A 160 12.78 11.56 -3.12
C VAL A 160 12.75 11.14 -4.58
N ALA A 161 11.90 11.75 -5.40
CA ALA A 161 11.70 11.39 -6.79
C ALA A 161 12.49 12.26 -7.77
N ARG A 162 12.86 13.50 -7.39
CA ARG A 162 13.52 14.45 -8.27
C ARG A 162 14.94 14.79 -7.83
N ASP A 163 15.79 15.09 -8.80
CA ASP A 163 17.13 15.60 -8.61
C ASP A 163 17.14 17.12 -8.35
N GLU A 164 18.34 17.69 -8.18
CA GLU A 164 18.55 19.13 -7.99
C GLU A 164 18.08 19.99 -9.17
N THR A 165 17.94 19.42 -10.37
CA THR A 165 17.42 20.10 -11.56
C THR A 165 15.89 20.05 -11.64
N GLY A 166 15.25 19.35 -10.71
CA GLY A 166 13.81 19.13 -10.67
C GLY A 166 13.35 18.06 -11.68
N GLN A 167 14.25 17.30 -12.30
CA GLN A 167 13.91 16.16 -13.15
C GLN A 167 13.75 14.90 -12.31
N VAL A 168 13.02 13.90 -12.81
CA VAL A 168 12.94 12.61 -12.11
C VAL A 168 14.32 11.97 -12.12
N LYS A 169 14.74 11.44 -10.96
CA LYS A 169 16.07 10.85 -10.78
C LYS A 169 16.37 9.81 -11.86
N PRO A 170 17.61 9.76 -12.38
CA PRO A 170 17.96 8.99 -13.57
C PRO A 170 17.84 7.47 -13.37
N ILE A 171 18.00 6.99 -12.13
CA ILE A 171 17.89 5.57 -11.80
C ILE A 171 16.60 5.31 -11.04
N LEU A 172 15.67 4.59 -11.66
CA LEU A 172 14.41 4.16 -11.06
C LEU A 172 14.43 2.68 -10.74
N ILE A 173 14.20 2.33 -9.47
CA ILE A 173 14.06 0.94 -9.02
C ILE A 173 12.66 0.77 -8.44
N ILE A 174 11.91 -0.19 -8.97
CA ILE A 174 10.54 -0.51 -8.51
C ILE A 174 10.49 -1.96 -8.03
N THR A 175 10.10 -2.17 -6.78
CA THR A 175 9.71 -3.51 -6.31
C THR A 175 8.20 -3.67 -6.33
N VAL A 176 7.75 -4.79 -6.88
CA VAL A 176 6.33 -5.14 -7.06
C VAL A 176 6.04 -6.51 -6.47
N ASP A 177 4.78 -6.78 -6.13
CA ASP A 177 4.40 -8.13 -5.68
C ASP A 177 4.52 -9.15 -6.82
N GLY A 178 4.27 -8.72 -8.06
CA GLY A 178 4.35 -9.56 -9.25
C GLY A 178 3.04 -10.25 -9.60
N GLY A 179 1.91 -9.71 -9.11
CA GLY A 179 0.57 -10.03 -9.56
C GLY A 179 0.35 -9.78 -11.06
N PRO A 180 -0.80 -10.22 -11.62
CA PRO A 180 -1.06 -10.19 -13.07
C PRO A 180 -0.86 -8.84 -13.76
N ASP A 181 -1.03 -7.74 -13.06
CA ASP A 181 -0.93 -6.35 -13.48
C ASP A 181 0.43 -5.71 -13.26
N GLU A 182 1.18 -6.17 -12.26
CA GLU A 182 2.50 -5.62 -11.93
C GLU A 182 3.67 -6.47 -12.41
N ASN A 183 3.44 -7.73 -12.80
CA ASN A 183 4.53 -8.64 -13.14
C ASN A 183 5.33 -8.12 -14.35
N PRO A 184 6.66 -7.95 -14.20
CA PRO A 184 7.50 -7.38 -15.26
C PRO A 184 7.63 -8.30 -16.49
N ARG A 185 7.18 -9.56 -16.41
CA ARG A 185 7.20 -10.51 -17.54
C ARG A 185 6.05 -10.28 -18.52
N PHE A 186 4.98 -9.58 -18.13
CA PHE A 186 3.83 -9.41 -19.01
C PHE A 186 4.01 -8.25 -19.99
N PRO A 187 3.58 -8.41 -21.28
CA PRO A 187 3.73 -7.37 -22.29
C PRO A 187 3.13 -6.01 -21.92
N LYS A 188 1.98 -6.02 -21.24
CA LYS A 188 1.31 -4.78 -20.79
C LYS A 188 2.19 -3.97 -19.82
N THR A 189 2.86 -4.65 -18.90
CA THR A 189 3.75 -4.03 -17.92
C THR A 189 5.02 -3.56 -18.59
N LEU A 190 5.58 -4.34 -19.52
CA LEU A 190 6.73 -3.92 -20.33
C LEU A 190 6.44 -2.65 -21.14
N VAL A 191 5.27 -2.56 -21.77
CA VAL A 191 4.86 -1.36 -22.54
C VAL A 191 4.75 -0.14 -21.61
N ALA A 192 4.09 -0.30 -20.45
CA ALA A 192 4.00 0.78 -19.46
C ALA A 192 5.39 1.23 -18.97
N SER A 193 6.30 0.31 -18.74
CA SER A 193 7.68 0.57 -18.31
C SER A 193 8.50 1.27 -19.39
N ILE A 194 8.38 0.87 -20.66
CA ILE A 194 9.07 1.54 -21.78
C ILE A 194 8.56 2.98 -21.93
N ARG A 195 7.25 3.20 -21.80
CA ARG A 195 6.67 4.56 -21.81
C ARG A 195 7.25 5.40 -20.67
N LYS A 196 7.31 4.85 -19.46
CA LYS A 196 7.88 5.52 -18.28
C LYS A 196 9.36 5.87 -18.49
N PHE A 197 10.15 4.91 -18.96
CA PHE A 197 11.57 5.10 -19.27
C PHE A 197 11.81 6.27 -20.24
N LYS A 198 11.05 6.30 -21.34
CA LYS A 198 11.16 7.38 -22.34
C LYS A 198 10.64 8.72 -21.83
N LYS A 199 9.51 8.72 -21.12
CA LYS A 199 8.85 9.94 -20.64
C LYS A 199 9.72 10.71 -19.64
N TYR A 200 10.38 9.99 -18.75
CA TYR A 200 11.20 10.57 -17.69
C TYR A 200 12.70 10.63 -18.01
N ASN A 201 13.08 10.27 -19.25
CA ASN A 201 14.47 10.26 -19.70
C ASN A 201 15.40 9.54 -18.70
N LEU A 202 14.99 8.34 -18.29
CA LEU A 202 15.74 7.56 -17.30
C LEU A 202 17.00 6.97 -17.93
N ASP A 203 18.08 6.90 -17.15
CA ASP A 203 19.30 6.17 -17.54
C ASP A 203 19.14 4.67 -17.28
N ALA A 204 18.42 4.32 -16.20
CA ALA A 204 18.15 2.94 -15.84
C ALA A 204 16.78 2.76 -15.19
N LEU A 205 16.08 1.69 -15.57
CA LEU A 205 14.82 1.25 -14.96
C LEU A 205 14.90 -0.22 -14.58
N PHE A 206 14.78 -0.50 -13.29
CA PHE A 206 14.73 -1.85 -12.74
C PHE A 206 13.36 -2.12 -12.13
N ILE A 207 12.71 -3.22 -12.53
CA ILE A 207 11.44 -3.66 -11.95
C ILE A 207 11.61 -5.09 -11.48
N LEU A 208 11.39 -5.29 -10.18
CA LEU A 208 11.78 -6.49 -9.46
C LEU A 208 10.57 -7.06 -8.75
N THR A 209 10.43 -8.38 -8.78
CA THR A 209 9.40 -9.12 -8.05
C THR A 209 10.08 -10.17 -7.17
N HIS A 210 9.46 -10.45 -6.03
CA HIS A 210 9.85 -11.58 -5.20
C HIS A 210 9.42 -12.91 -5.86
N ALA A 211 9.91 -14.04 -5.34
CA ALA A 211 9.43 -15.33 -5.80
C ALA A 211 7.95 -15.54 -5.42
N PRO A 212 7.19 -16.36 -6.15
CA PRO A 212 5.80 -16.67 -5.80
C PRO A 212 5.66 -17.13 -4.34
N GLY A 213 4.70 -16.55 -3.61
CA GLY A 213 4.49 -16.84 -2.18
C GLY A 213 5.45 -16.12 -1.22
N GLN A 214 6.28 -15.21 -1.74
CA GLN A 214 7.21 -14.38 -0.96
C GLN A 214 6.82 -12.89 -0.96
N SER A 215 5.56 -12.57 -1.25
CA SER A 215 5.00 -11.21 -1.24
C SER A 215 5.29 -10.45 0.06
N ALA A 216 5.24 -11.15 1.20
CA ALA A 216 5.52 -10.61 2.53
C ALA A 216 6.90 -9.98 2.71
N TYR A 217 7.85 -10.28 1.81
CA TYR A 217 9.19 -9.68 1.84
C TYR A 217 9.27 -8.33 1.10
N ASN A 218 8.22 -7.93 0.38
CA ASN A 218 8.14 -6.63 -0.28
C ASN A 218 8.14 -5.52 0.79
N ILE A 219 8.86 -4.43 0.53
CA ILE A 219 9.10 -3.38 1.53
C ILE A 219 7.79 -2.68 1.91
N VAL A 220 6.92 -2.48 0.92
CA VAL A 220 5.59 -1.89 1.06
C VAL A 220 4.70 -2.71 2.00
N GLU A 221 4.82 -4.04 2.08
CA GLU A 221 3.98 -4.84 2.97
C GLU A 221 4.16 -4.46 4.45
N ARG A 222 5.39 -4.16 4.85
CA ARG A 222 5.67 -3.69 6.21
C ARG A 222 5.08 -2.30 6.47
N ARG A 223 5.05 -1.42 5.48
CA ARG A 223 4.39 -0.11 5.58
C ARG A 223 2.87 -0.23 5.59
N MET A 224 2.33 -1.24 4.93
CA MET A 224 0.91 -1.51 4.86
C MET A 224 0.39 -2.29 6.06
N ALA A 225 1.24 -2.83 6.94
CA ALA A 225 0.78 -3.61 8.10
C ALA A 225 -0.22 -2.86 9.02
N PRO A 226 -0.02 -1.57 9.38
CA PRO A 226 -1.01 -0.81 10.14
C PRO A 226 -2.32 -0.62 9.34
N LEU A 227 -2.21 -0.25 8.07
CA LEU A 227 -3.35 -0.10 7.17
C LEU A 227 -4.16 -1.41 7.07
N SER A 228 -3.49 -2.55 6.93
CA SER A 228 -4.11 -3.89 6.86
C SER A 228 -4.99 -4.16 8.08
N HIS A 229 -4.49 -3.80 9.26
CA HIS A 229 -5.18 -4.02 10.51
C HIS A 229 -6.43 -3.14 10.61
N ASP A 230 -6.34 -1.87 10.20
CA ASP A 230 -7.46 -0.93 10.28
C ASP A 230 -8.52 -1.17 9.19
N LEU A 231 -8.10 -1.77 8.06
CA LEU A 231 -9.00 -2.23 7.01
C LEU A 231 -9.64 -3.59 7.31
N ALA A 232 -9.10 -4.38 8.25
CA ALA A 232 -9.60 -5.71 8.54
C ALA A 232 -11.04 -5.64 9.11
N GLY A 233 -11.99 -6.24 8.38
CA GLY A 233 -13.41 -6.23 8.74
C GLY A 233 -14.12 -4.89 8.53
N LEU A 234 -13.46 -3.90 7.91
CA LEU A 234 -14.07 -2.62 7.59
C LEU A 234 -15.08 -2.77 6.44
N ILE A 235 -16.32 -2.34 6.67
CA ILE A 235 -17.36 -2.18 5.64
C ILE A 235 -17.76 -0.72 5.63
N LEU A 236 -17.61 -0.05 4.48
CA LEU A 236 -18.00 1.34 4.32
C LEU A 236 -19.44 1.45 3.79
N PRO A 237 -20.19 2.50 4.18
CA PRO A 237 -21.55 2.69 3.69
C PRO A 237 -21.55 2.92 2.17
N HIS A 238 -22.49 2.26 1.49
CA HIS A 238 -22.61 2.33 0.02
C HIS A 238 -23.57 3.43 -0.46
N ASP A 239 -24.33 4.05 0.44
CA ASP A 239 -25.53 4.85 0.15
C ASP A 239 -25.49 6.24 0.82
N HIS A 240 -24.30 6.82 1.00
CA HIS A 240 -24.13 8.12 1.67
C HIS A 240 -25.04 9.24 1.11
N PHE A 241 -25.26 9.26 -0.20
CA PHE A 241 -26.15 10.20 -0.89
C PHE A 241 -27.49 9.57 -1.31
N GLY A 242 -27.85 8.44 -0.72
CA GLY A 242 -28.97 7.60 -1.11
C GLY A 242 -28.54 6.34 -1.86
N SER A 243 -29.45 5.36 -1.91
CA SER A 243 -29.20 4.10 -2.60
C SER A 243 -29.15 4.31 -4.11
N HIS A 244 -28.08 3.79 -4.72
CA HIS A 244 -27.89 3.76 -6.17
C HIS A 244 -28.19 2.37 -6.76
N LEU A 245 -28.77 1.48 -5.94
CA LEU A 245 -28.94 0.06 -6.22
C LEU A 245 -30.40 -0.36 -6.18
N ASN A 246 -30.75 -1.35 -7.00
CA ASN A 246 -32.05 -2.01 -6.95
C ASN A 246 -32.08 -3.10 -5.86
N GLU A 247 -33.25 -3.73 -5.70
CA GLU A 247 -33.48 -4.83 -4.76
C GLU A 247 -32.59 -6.06 -5.01
N SER A 248 -32.02 -6.20 -6.21
CA SER A 248 -31.09 -7.27 -6.57
C SER A 248 -29.61 -6.86 -6.49
N GLY A 249 -29.28 -5.70 -5.90
CA GLY A 249 -27.89 -5.20 -5.77
C GLY A 249 -27.26 -4.69 -7.07
N GLY A 250 -28.04 -4.55 -8.14
CA GLY A 250 -27.63 -3.98 -9.42
C GLY A 250 -27.72 -2.46 -9.45
N THR A 251 -26.81 -1.81 -10.18
CA THR A 251 -26.78 -0.33 -10.28
C THR A 251 -27.94 0.21 -11.09
N MET A 252 -28.75 1.04 -10.45
CA MET A 252 -29.80 1.81 -11.11
C MET A 252 -29.31 3.18 -11.56
N ASN A 253 -28.39 3.80 -10.80
CA ASN A 253 -27.89 5.13 -11.07
C ASN A 253 -26.35 5.18 -10.98
N VAL A 254 -25.71 5.23 -12.14
CA VAL A 254 -24.24 5.19 -12.28
C VAL A 254 -23.58 6.47 -11.76
N ASP A 255 -24.22 7.63 -11.91
CA ASP A 255 -23.63 8.89 -11.45
C ASP A 255 -23.71 9.03 -9.94
N LEU A 256 -24.83 8.61 -9.34
CA LEU A 256 -24.97 8.51 -7.88
C LEU A 256 -24.03 7.45 -7.30
N GLU A 257 -23.84 6.32 -8.00
CA GLU A 257 -22.85 5.30 -7.63
C GLU A 257 -21.44 5.91 -7.55
N LYS A 258 -20.99 6.61 -8.59
CA LYS A 258 -19.67 7.28 -8.60
C LYS A 258 -19.52 8.28 -7.45
N LEU A 259 -20.58 9.02 -7.12
CA LEU A 259 -20.57 9.98 -6.02
C LEU A 259 -20.42 9.27 -4.66
N ASN A 260 -21.15 8.18 -4.46
CA ASN A 260 -21.05 7.34 -3.26
C ASN A 260 -19.67 6.68 -3.13
N PHE A 261 -19.12 6.12 -4.21
CA PHE A 261 -17.75 5.58 -4.23
C PHE A 261 -16.71 6.63 -3.89
N ARG A 262 -16.84 7.85 -4.45
CA ARG A 262 -15.94 8.98 -4.13
C ARG A 262 -16.00 9.30 -2.63
N LYS A 263 -17.18 9.38 -2.05
CA LYS A 263 -17.34 9.68 -0.63
C LYS A 263 -16.82 8.56 0.27
N ALA A 264 -17.05 7.30 -0.09
CA ALA A 264 -16.45 6.17 0.60
C ALA A 264 -14.91 6.22 0.55
N GLY A 265 -14.34 6.59 -0.60
CA GLY A 265 -12.89 6.80 -0.73
C GLY A 265 -12.37 7.95 0.14
N GLN A 266 -13.11 9.05 0.27
CA GLN A 266 -12.76 10.15 1.18
C GLN A 266 -12.79 9.69 2.65
N ILE A 267 -13.83 8.95 3.06
CA ILE A 267 -13.93 8.41 4.43
C ILE A 267 -12.76 7.47 4.73
N LEU A 268 -12.33 6.69 3.73
CA LEU A 268 -11.17 5.81 3.87
C LEU A 268 -9.86 6.58 3.99
N ALA A 269 -9.73 7.72 3.33
CA ALA A 269 -8.54 8.57 3.39
C ALA A 269 -8.42 9.40 4.68
N GLU A 270 -9.55 9.64 5.37
CA GLU A 270 -9.61 10.41 6.63
C GLU A 270 -9.33 9.57 7.89
N ARG A 271 -9.20 8.25 7.75
CA ARG A 271 -8.91 7.31 8.86
C ARG A 271 -7.42 7.01 8.99
#